data_AF-A0AAN1VFY3-F1
#
_entry.id   AF-A0AAN1VFY3-F1
#
_cell.length_a   1.000
_cell.length_b   1.000
_cell.length_c   1.000
_cell.angle_alpha   90.00
_cell.angle_beta   90.00
_cell.angle_gamma   90.00
#
_symmetry.space_group_name_H-M   'P 1'
#
loop_
_entity.id
_entity.type
_entity.pdbx_description
1 polymer ?
#
loop_
_entity_poly.entity_id
_entity_poly.type
_entity_poly.pdbx_seq_one_letter_code
_entity_poly.pdbx_strand_id
1 'polypeptide(L)'
;MHMVRRFALCLLAALALPASAARPGDVVYGAAVNQCLVSEPGGQTGQRLRNLCNFRINITFCQVKRDGDGCAAGRMGGTAMAGRSSRSLLEDVVDTHYVVCRDPFHVPVAAAAWQDGRVLGRCQATRAAAQAAKRH
;
A
#
# COMPACT_ATOMS: atom_id res chain seq x y z
N MET A 1 -19.31 13.10 -61.72
CA MET A 1 -17.85 13.34 -61.70
C MET A 1 -17.60 14.82 -61.53
N HIS A 2 -17.15 15.27 -60.35
CA HIS A 2 -16.40 16.52 -60.17
C HIS A 2 -15.60 16.42 -58.86
N MET A 3 -14.28 16.26 -59.02
CA MET A 3 -13.27 16.53 -58.00
C MET A 3 -13.36 18.00 -57.58
N VAL A 4 -13.38 18.32 -56.27
CA VAL A 4 -12.52 19.39 -55.70
C VAL A 4 -12.20 19.05 -54.24
N ARG A 5 -10.90 18.94 -54.00
CA ARG A 5 -10.15 18.79 -52.76
C ARG A 5 -10.19 20.11 -51.99
N ARG A 6 -10.67 20.16 -50.74
CA ARG A 6 -10.37 21.27 -49.81
C ARG A 6 -10.14 20.76 -48.38
N PHE A 7 -8.86 20.56 -48.11
CA PHE A 7 -8.24 20.63 -46.78
C PHE A 7 -8.55 22.00 -46.13
N ALA A 8 -9.13 21.99 -44.93
CA ALA A 8 -9.03 23.07 -43.95
C ALA A 8 -9.38 22.46 -42.57
N LEU A 9 -8.41 22.05 -41.75
CA LEU A 9 -7.80 22.90 -40.72
C LEU A 9 -8.85 23.69 -39.91
N CYS A 10 -9.62 22.99 -39.08
CA CYS A 10 -10.17 23.56 -37.85
C CYS A 10 -9.51 22.86 -36.65
N LEU A 11 -8.22 23.17 -36.50
CA LEU A 11 -7.48 23.09 -35.26
C LEU A 11 -8.12 24.08 -34.27
N LEU A 12 -9.21 23.66 -33.62
CA LEU A 12 -9.70 24.31 -32.40
C LEU A 12 -8.86 23.81 -31.23
N ALA A 13 -7.66 24.37 -31.16
CA ALA A 13 -6.90 24.50 -29.93
C ALA A 13 -7.66 25.42 -28.99
N ALA A 14 -8.29 24.88 -27.95
CA ALA A 14 -8.54 25.57 -26.67
C ALA A 14 -9.41 24.68 -25.76
N LEU A 15 -8.76 23.77 -25.04
CA LEU A 15 -9.05 23.44 -23.63
C LEU A 15 -8.03 22.39 -23.17
N ALA A 16 -6.76 22.63 -23.50
CA ALA A 16 -5.68 22.12 -22.68
C ALA A 16 -5.69 22.94 -21.39
N LEU A 17 -6.59 22.59 -20.47
CA LEU A 17 -6.29 22.80 -19.07
C LEU A 17 -4.91 22.18 -18.86
N PRO A 18 -3.91 22.91 -18.35
CA PRO A 18 -2.78 22.23 -17.77
C PRO A 18 -3.41 21.45 -16.62
N ALA A 19 -3.67 20.16 -16.85
CA ALA A 19 -3.62 19.21 -15.77
C ALA A 19 -2.26 19.48 -15.16
N SER A 20 -2.25 20.23 -14.05
CA SER A 20 -1.08 20.43 -13.23
C SER A 20 -0.65 19.04 -12.88
N ALA A 21 0.21 18.46 -13.72
CA ALA A 21 0.92 17.24 -13.46
C ALA A 21 1.66 17.58 -12.18
N ALA A 22 1.11 17.12 -11.06
CA ALA A 22 1.73 17.28 -9.76
C ALA A 22 3.15 16.79 -9.99
N ARG A 23 4.11 17.72 -9.97
CA ARG A 23 5.53 17.40 -10.12
C ARG A 23 5.76 16.20 -9.21
N PRO A 24 6.35 15.09 -9.68
CA PRO A 24 6.59 13.96 -8.83
C PRO A 24 7.41 14.48 -7.64
N GLY A 25 6.73 14.70 -6.52
CA GLY A 25 7.39 15.06 -5.29
C GLY A 25 8.24 13.86 -4.93
N ASP A 26 9.52 14.08 -4.64
CA ASP A 26 10.43 12.99 -4.28
C ASP A 26 9.76 12.08 -3.25
N VAL A 27 9.52 10.85 -3.65
CA VAL A 27 8.94 9.84 -2.77
C VAL A 27 10.02 9.46 -1.77
N VAL A 28 9.79 9.76 -0.49
CA VAL A 28 10.71 9.39 0.57
C VAL A 28 10.45 7.95 0.97
N TYR A 29 11.47 7.10 0.87
CA TYR A 29 11.38 5.68 1.21
C TYR A 29 11.86 5.40 2.63
N GLY A 30 11.22 4.42 3.27
CA GLY A 30 11.63 3.87 4.55
C GLY A 30 12.03 2.41 4.44
N ALA A 31 12.68 1.88 5.47
CA ALA A 31 12.95 0.45 5.59
C ALA A 31 11.68 -0.30 6.04
N ALA A 32 11.55 -1.55 5.59
CA ALA A 32 10.60 -2.48 6.18
C ALA A 32 11.10 -2.91 7.57
N VAL A 33 10.15 -3.12 8.49
CA VAL A 33 10.40 -3.49 9.88
C VAL A 33 9.57 -4.72 10.26
N ASN A 34 9.56 -5.74 9.40
CA ASN A 34 8.76 -6.95 9.59
C ASN A 34 9.03 -7.64 10.93
N GLN A 35 10.26 -7.56 11.45
CA GLN A 35 10.64 -8.07 12.77
C GLN A 35 9.89 -7.42 13.95
N CYS A 36 9.24 -6.27 13.73
CA CYS A 36 8.39 -5.64 14.74
C CYS A 36 7.05 -6.36 14.91
N LEU A 37 6.60 -7.17 13.95
CA LEU A 37 5.31 -7.83 14.00
C LEU A 37 5.51 -9.34 14.16
N VAL A 38 4.89 -9.92 15.18
CA VAL A 38 4.84 -11.37 15.35
C VAL A 38 3.39 -11.83 15.38
N SER A 39 3.16 -13.04 14.87
CA SER A 39 1.89 -13.74 14.98
C SER A 39 2.00 -14.79 16.08
N GLU A 40 1.15 -14.69 17.08
CA GLU A 40 1.05 -15.62 18.20
C GLU A 40 -0.28 -16.37 18.13
N PRO A 41 -0.37 -17.62 18.60
CA PRO A 41 -1.66 -18.31 18.76
C PRO A 41 -2.61 -17.49 19.65
N GLY A 42 -3.80 -17.17 19.13
CA GLY A 42 -4.79 -16.29 19.74
C GLY A 42 -5.99 -17.01 20.34
N GLY A 43 -5.80 -18.18 20.96
CA GLY A 43 -6.89 -18.99 21.51
C GLY A 43 -7.51 -19.93 20.47
N GLN A 44 -8.79 -20.28 20.63
CA GLN A 44 -9.45 -21.36 19.87
C GLN A 44 -9.74 -21.03 18.40
N THR A 45 -9.72 -19.75 17.99
CA THR A 45 -10.30 -19.33 16.70
C THR A 45 -9.43 -18.40 15.85
N GLY A 46 -8.20 -18.05 16.25
CA GLY A 46 -7.41 -17.15 15.42
C GLY A 46 -5.98 -16.87 15.85
N GLN A 47 -5.31 -16.12 14.98
CA GLN A 47 -3.97 -15.58 15.21
C GLN A 47 -4.07 -14.19 15.87
N ARG A 48 -3.20 -13.96 16.86
CA ARG A 48 -3.04 -12.67 17.52
C ARG A 48 -1.76 -12.01 17.01
N LEU A 49 -1.90 -10.82 16.44
CA LEU A 49 -0.75 -10.04 16.01
C LEU A 49 -0.25 -9.17 17.16
N ARG A 50 1.06 -9.14 17.35
CA ARG A 50 1.71 -8.33 18.38
C ARG A 50 2.82 -7.46 17.78
N ASN A 51 2.73 -6.17 18.06
CA ASN A 51 3.81 -5.24 17.75
C ASN A 51 4.84 -5.24 18.89
N LEU A 52 6.03 -5.76 18.61
CA LEU A 52 7.16 -5.79 19.53
C LEU A 52 7.87 -4.43 19.61
N CYS A 53 7.70 -3.53 18.67
CA CYS A 53 8.36 -2.24 18.68
C CYS A 53 7.59 -1.20 19.51
N ASN A 54 8.28 -0.18 20.03
CA ASN A 54 7.69 0.90 20.84
C ASN A 54 7.05 2.02 20.02
N PHE A 55 7.06 1.91 18.69
CA PHE A 55 6.48 2.87 17.76
C PHE A 55 5.30 2.25 17.00
N ARG A 56 4.45 3.13 16.45
CA ARG A 56 3.36 2.73 15.56
C ARG A 56 3.92 2.12 14.28
N ILE A 57 3.30 1.02 13.84
CA ILE A 57 3.59 0.37 12.57
C ILE A 57 2.37 0.39 11.66
N ASN A 58 2.60 0.48 10.36
CA ASN A 58 1.62 0.29 9.30
C ASN A 58 1.88 -1.07 8.64
N ILE A 59 0.84 -1.89 8.51
CA ILE A 59 0.91 -3.27 8.04
C ILE A 59 0.11 -3.35 6.75
N THR A 60 0.77 -3.72 5.65
CA THR A 60 0.12 -4.03 4.38
C THR A 60 0.18 -5.54 4.18
N PHE A 61 -0.94 -6.18 3.90
CA PHE A 61 -1.05 -7.64 3.96
C PHE A 61 -1.99 -8.22 2.91
N CYS A 62 -1.82 -9.51 2.65
CA CYS A 62 -2.85 -10.37 2.06
C CYS A 62 -3.03 -11.61 2.96
N GLN A 63 -4.14 -12.31 2.81
CA GLN A 63 -4.50 -13.45 3.66
C GLN A 63 -4.93 -14.64 2.82
N VAL A 64 -4.49 -15.83 3.25
CA VAL A 64 -5.06 -17.11 2.85
C VAL A 64 -6.06 -17.52 3.92
N LYS A 65 -7.32 -17.69 3.55
CA LYS A 65 -8.41 -18.13 4.42
C LYS A 65 -8.80 -19.55 4.08
N ARG A 66 -9.48 -20.24 5.00
CA ARG A 66 -9.96 -21.62 4.77
C ARG A 66 -10.77 -21.76 3.47
N ASP A 67 -11.61 -20.77 3.18
CA ASP A 67 -12.52 -20.79 2.03
C ASP A 67 -12.00 -20.00 0.82
N GLY A 68 -10.75 -19.53 0.85
CA GLY A 68 -10.19 -18.85 -0.31
C GLY A 68 -8.85 -18.17 -0.09
N ASP A 69 -8.09 -18.06 -1.18
CA ASP A 69 -6.79 -17.42 -1.22
C ASP A 69 -6.90 -15.96 -1.69
N GLY A 70 -6.90 -15.02 -0.73
CA GLY A 70 -6.89 -13.59 -1.01
C GLY A 70 -5.57 -13.10 -1.60
N CYS A 71 -4.45 -13.77 -1.33
CA CYS A 71 -3.14 -13.42 -1.86
C CYS A 71 -3.07 -13.71 -3.36
N ALA A 72 -3.43 -14.93 -3.78
CA ALA A 72 -3.51 -15.30 -5.19
C ALA A 72 -4.52 -14.44 -5.97
N ALA A 73 -5.59 -14.00 -5.31
CA ALA A 73 -6.58 -13.08 -5.89
C ALA A 73 -6.15 -11.60 -5.91
N GLY A 74 -4.94 -11.26 -5.44
CA GLY A 74 -4.43 -9.89 -5.39
C GLY A 74 -5.17 -8.98 -4.39
N ARG A 75 -5.89 -9.54 -3.41
CA ARG A 75 -6.66 -8.78 -2.42
C ARG A 75 -5.74 -8.31 -1.30
N MET A 76 -5.23 -7.10 -1.47
CA MET A 76 -4.35 -6.42 -0.52
C MET A 76 -5.16 -5.57 0.46
N GLY A 77 -4.85 -5.69 1.74
CA GLY A 77 -5.40 -4.91 2.84
C GLY A 77 -4.34 -4.09 3.56
N GLY A 78 -4.77 -3.13 4.37
CA GLY A 78 -3.90 -2.28 5.15
C GLY A 78 -4.47 -2.00 6.53
N THR A 79 -3.61 -1.98 7.55
CA THR A 79 -3.99 -1.56 8.91
C THR A 79 -2.80 -0.98 9.66
N ALA A 80 -3.02 -0.50 10.89
CA ALA A 80 -1.96 0.04 11.73
C ALA A 80 -2.05 -0.51 13.16
N MET A 81 -0.91 -0.53 13.86
CA MET A 81 -0.83 -0.96 15.25
C MET A 81 0.02 0.02 16.06
N ALA A 82 -0.48 0.37 17.25
CA ALA A 82 0.30 1.16 18.20
C ALA A 82 1.54 0.39 18.67
N GLY A 83 2.53 1.11 19.23
CA GLY A 83 3.70 0.50 19.86
C GLY A 83 3.30 -0.42 21.01
N ARG A 84 4.00 -1.56 21.16
CA ARG A 84 3.78 -2.55 22.22
C ARG A 84 2.32 -3.04 22.34
N SER A 85 1.56 -2.97 21.25
CA SER A 85 0.16 -3.38 21.23
C SER A 85 -0.03 -4.80 20.69
N SER A 86 -1.18 -5.38 21.00
CA SER A 86 -1.61 -6.69 20.51
C SER A 86 -3.06 -6.61 20.05
N ARG A 87 -3.42 -7.32 18.98
CA ARG A 87 -4.80 -7.37 18.46
C ARG A 87 -5.07 -8.72 17.81
N SER A 88 -6.22 -9.29 18.12
CA SER A 88 -6.81 -10.37 17.34
C SER A 88 -7.41 -9.77 16.08
N LEU A 89 -7.07 -10.29 14.91
CA LEU A 89 -7.55 -9.73 13.65
C LEU A 89 -7.99 -10.72 12.61
N LEU A 90 -7.70 -11.97 12.83
CA LEU A 90 -7.57 -12.94 11.77
C LEU A 90 -8.39 -14.16 12.17
N GLU A 91 -9.70 -14.07 11.95
CA GLU A 91 -10.62 -15.19 12.02
C GLU A 91 -10.57 -15.96 10.70
N ASP A 92 -10.56 -17.29 10.78
CA ASP A 92 -10.53 -18.22 9.64
C ASP A 92 -9.33 -18.04 8.68
N VAL A 93 -8.30 -17.36 9.14
CA VAL A 93 -7.04 -17.16 8.40
C VAL A 93 -6.12 -18.34 8.65
N VAL A 94 -5.69 -18.96 7.54
CA VAL A 94 -4.66 -20.00 7.50
C VAL A 94 -3.28 -19.37 7.55
N ASP A 95 -3.04 -18.35 6.72
CA ASP A 95 -1.77 -17.62 6.68
C ASP A 95 -1.97 -16.13 6.35
N THR A 96 -1.06 -15.29 6.84
CA THR A 96 -1.01 -13.85 6.55
C THR A 96 0.37 -13.45 6.10
N HIS A 97 0.45 -12.93 4.88
CA HIS A 97 1.69 -12.39 4.34
C HIS A 97 1.64 -10.87 4.40
N TYR A 98 2.76 -10.23 4.75
CA TYR A 98 2.76 -8.80 5.00
C TYR A 98 4.10 -8.11 4.75
N VAL A 99 4.01 -6.79 4.58
CA VAL A 99 5.10 -5.83 4.73
C VAL A 99 4.71 -4.85 5.83
N VAL A 100 5.64 -4.63 6.77
CA VAL A 100 5.47 -3.73 7.90
C VAL A 100 6.38 -2.53 7.72
N CYS A 101 5.82 -1.33 7.89
CA CYS A 101 6.55 -0.08 7.84
C CYS A 101 6.42 0.64 9.18
N ARG A 102 7.47 1.33 9.62
CA ARG A 102 7.39 2.25 10.75
C ARG A 102 6.61 3.50 10.31
N ASP A 103 5.68 3.98 11.14
CA ASP A 103 5.02 5.27 10.88
C ASP A 103 6.06 6.41 10.80
N PRO A 104 5.98 7.33 9.81
CA PRO A 104 4.86 7.63 8.91
C PRO A 104 4.93 6.93 7.54
N PHE A 105 5.70 5.86 7.41
CA PHE A 105 5.81 5.10 6.18
C PHE A 105 4.74 4.01 6.09
N HIS A 106 4.30 3.71 4.87
CA HIS A 106 3.39 2.59 4.56
C HIS A 106 3.66 2.08 3.13
N VAL A 107 3.20 0.87 2.80
CA VAL A 107 3.13 0.44 1.40
C VAL A 107 1.75 0.84 0.85
N PRO A 108 1.66 1.64 -0.21
CA PRO A 108 0.37 1.90 -0.86
C PRO A 108 -0.21 0.59 -1.39
N VAL A 109 -1.49 0.32 -1.13
CA VAL A 109 -2.16 -0.92 -1.56
C VAL A 109 -2.05 -1.13 -3.08
N ALA A 110 -2.17 -0.05 -3.87
CA ALA A 110 -2.01 -0.08 -5.32
C ALA A 110 -0.58 -0.38 -5.80
N ALA A 111 0.42 -0.26 -4.92
CA ALA A 111 1.82 -0.57 -5.19
C ALA A 111 2.28 -1.86 -4.47
N ALA A 112 1.36 -2.55 -3.78
CA ALA A 112 1.61 -3.85 -3.17
C ALA A 112 1.26 -4.97 -4.16
N ALA A 113 2.08 -6.00 -4.23
CA ALA A 113 1.87 -7.13 -5.13
C ALA A 113 2.13 -8.45 -4.42
N TRP A 114 1.39 -9.50 -4.81
CA TRP A 114 1.66 -10.87 -4.42
C TRP A 114 2.54 -11.50 -5.47
N GLN A 115 3.74 -11.92 -5.09
CA GLN A 115 4.69 -12.53 -6.02
C GLN A 115 5.59 -13.50 -5.26
N ASP A 116 5.82 -14.69 -5.82
CA ASP A 116 6.72 -15.70 -5.28
C ASP A 116 6.47 -16.03 -3.79
N GLY A 117 5.20 -16.14 -3.39
CA GLY A 117 4.83 -16.50 -2.02
C GLY A 117 4.99 -15.39 -0.98
N ARG A 118 5.14 -14.13 -1.41
CA ARG A 118 5.32 -12.97 -0.52
C ARG A 118 4.60 -11.72 -1.02
N VAL A 119 4.26 -10.85 -0.07
CA VAL A 119 3.84 -9.48 -0.38
C VAL A 119 5.08 -8.65 -0.66
N LEU A 120 5.11 -8.01 -1.83
CA LEU A 120 6.14 -7.07 -2.25
C LEU A 120 5.61 -5.64 -2.21
N GLY A 121 6.50 -4.70 -1.89
CA GLY A 121 6.19 -3.28 -1.89
C GLY A 121 7.26 -2.48 -1.14
N ARG A 122 7.36 -1.18 -1.43
CA ARG A 122 8.32 -0.29 -0.76
C ARG A 122 7.58 0.61 0.23
N CYS A 123 8.11 0.69 1.46
CA CYS A 123 7.64 1.64 2.46
C CYS A 123 7.89 3.07 1.99
N GLN A 124 6.82 3.87 1.92
CA GLN A 124 6.81 5.24 1.41
C GLN A 124 6.17 6.16 2.44
N ALA A 125 6.78 7.33 2.65
CA ALA A 125 6.23 8.35 3.53
C ALA A 125 4.87 8.81 3.01
N THR A 126 3.94 9.11 3.92
CA THR A 126 2.73 9.83 3.52
C THR A 126 3.10 11.21 2.96
N ARG A 127 2.25 11.78 2.09
CA ARG A 127 2.48 13.14 1.55
C ARG A 127 2.68 14.17 2.66
N ALA A 128 1.92 14.08 3.75
CA ALA A 128 2.06 14.97 4.90
C ALA A 128 3.43 14.84 5.57
N ALA A 129 3.92 13.62 5.78
CA ALA A 129 5.25 13.39 6.35
C ALA A 129 6.38 13.83 5.41
N ALA A 130 6.24 13.56 4.10
CA ALA A 130 7.21 14.02 3.10
C ALA A 130 7.27 15.57 3.03
N GLN A 131 6.13 16.24 3.21
CA GLN A 131 6.07 17.71 3.29
C GLN A 131 6.69 18.25 4.59
N ALA A 132 6.46 17.59 5.73
CA ALA A 132 7.07 17.98 7.01
C ALA A 132 8.60 17.87 6.97
N ALA A 133 9.14 16.80 6.37
CA ALA A 133 10.58 16.60 6.22
C ALA A 133 11.27 17.65 5.34
N LYS A 134 10.54 18.33 4.44
CA LYS A 134 11.09 19.40 3.59
C LYS A 134 11.12 20.78 4.28
N ARG A 135 10.45 20.93 5.43
CA ARG A 135 10.37 22.19 6.18
C ARG A 135 11.47 22.33 7.25
N HIS A 136 12.21 21.26 7.51
CA HIS A 136 13.32 21.17 8.46
C HIS A 136 14.62 20.90 7.71
#